data_AF-A0A847NW17-F1
#
_entry.id   AF-A0A847NW17-F1
#
_cell.length_a   1.000
_cell.length_b   1.000
_cell.length_c   1.000
_cell.angle_alpha   90.00
_cell.angle_beta   90.00
_cell.angle_gamma   90.00
#
_symmetry.space_group_name_H-M   'P 1'
#
loop_
_entity.id
_entity.type
_entity.pdbx_description
1 polymer ?
#
loop_
_entity_poly.entity_id
_entity_poly.type
_entity_poly.pdbx_seq_one_letter_code
_entity_poly.pdbx_strand_id
1 'polypeptide(L)'
;MIVDKSTLKVLPVTDKLIEKACGSVKNEIALEQIAWSNELVLHVIELKTTEPVCSLHSIAELFHRNILHIQSLLDSFNGRLLPGPMHPFMDPSTEMHLWPHDYNPIYQAFNRIFGCKGHGWANLQSMHINLPFANDEEFCRLHAAIRLILPLIPAL
;
A
#
# COMPACT_ATOMS: atom_id res chain seq x y z
N MET A 1 -4.92 -4.22 -0.81
CA MET A 1 -4.90 -5.60 -0.33
C MET A 1 -5.27 -6.51 -1.48
N ILE A 2 -4.50 -7.56 -1.69
CA ILE A 2 -4.71 -8.58 -2.72
C ILE A 2 -5.50 -9.73 -2.09
N VAL A 3 -6.61 -10.12 -2.71
CA VAL A 3 -7.49 -11.20 -2.27
C VAL A 3 -7.81 -12.15 -3.42
N ASP A 4 -8.19 -13.37 -3.11
CA ASP A 4 -8.74 -14.31 -4.08
C ASP A 4 -10.12 -13.82 -4.56
N LYS A 5 -10.37 -13.89 -5.87
CA LYS A 5 -11.60 -13.39 -6.50
C LYS A 5 -12.85 -14.15 -6.09
N SER A 6 -12.72 -15.45 -5.85
CA SER A 6 -13.85 -16.36 -5.65
C SER A 6 -14.29 -16.41 -4.19
N THR A 7 -13.32 -16.30 -3.28
CA THR A 7 -13.51 -16.47 -1.84
C THR A 7 -13.34 -15.19 -1.06
N LEU A 8 -12.73 -14.16 -1.67
CA LEU A 8 -12.30 -12.94 -1.01
C LEU A 8 -11.37 -13.21 0.19
N LYS A 9 -10.70 -14.37 0.27
CA LYS A 9 -9.66 -14.61 1.28
C LYS A 9 -8.38 -13.87 0.91
N VAL A 10 -7.54 -13.57 1.89
CA VAL A 10 -6.25 -12.92 1.66
C VAL A 10 -5.41 -13.76 0.70
N LEU A 11 -4.85 -13.10 -0.32
CA LEU A 11 -3.98 -13.74 -1.30
C LEU A 11 -2.59 -13.08 -1.25
N PRO A 12 -1.62 -13.67 -0.52
CA PRO A 12 -0.32 -13.07 -0.27
C PRO A 12 0.63 -13.30 -1.46
N VAL A 13 0.43 -12.53 -2.53
CA VAL A 13 1.17 -12.69 -3.80
C VAL A 13 1.79 -11.39 -4.31
N THR A 14 2.03 -10.40 -3.45
CA THR A 14 2.67 -9.13 -3.85
C THR A 14 4.02 -9.36 -4.52
N ASP A 15 4.82 -10.30 -4.03
CA ASP A 15 6.13 -10.62 -4.60
C ASP A 15 6.02 -11.19 -6.02
N LYS A 16 5.08 -12.11 -6.24
CA LYS A 16 4.79 -12.68 -7.56
C LYS A 16 4.19 -11.65 -8.50
N LEU A 17 3.37 -10.72 -7.99
CA LEU A 17 2.85 -9.60 -8.76
C LEU A 17 4.00 -8.71 -9.26
N ILE A 18 4.94 -8.34 -8.39
CA ILE A 18 6.12 -7.54 -8.76
C ILE A 18 7.00 -8.30 -9.75
N GLU A 19 7.28 -9.58 -9.49
CA GLU A 19 8.04 -10.43 -10.40
C GLU A 19 7.39 -10.51 -11.78
N LYS A 20 6.07 -10.64 -11.86
CA LYS A 20 5.34 -10.63 -13.14
C LYS A 20 5.45 -9.29 -13.87
N ALA A 21 5.56 -8.18 -13.15
CA ALA A 21 5.66 -6.84 -13.72
C ALA A 21 7.08 -6.52 -14.23
N CYS A 22 8.15 -7.00 -13.59
CA CYS A 22 9.53 -6.62 -13.93
C CYS A 22 10.52 -7.78 -14.14
N GLY A 23 10.06 -9.04 -14.11
CA GLY A 23 10.85 -10.24 -14.38
C GLY A 23 11.72 -10.75 -13.22
N SER A 24 11.67 -10.12 -12.05
CA SER A 24 12.36 -10.58 -10.83
C SER A 24 11.70 -9.99 -9.59
N VAL A 25 11.86 -10.65 -8.45
CA VAL A 25 11.35 -10.12 -7.17
C VAL A 25 12.16 -8.89 -6.78
N LYS A 26 11.46 -7.77 -6.53
CA LYS A 26 12.03 -6.50 -6.06
C LYS A 26 11.14 -5.91 -4.98
N ASN A 27 11.72 -5.03 -4.17
CA ASN A 27 10.95 -4.26 -3.18
C ASN A 27 10.19 -3.09 -3.82
N GLU A 28 10.72 -2.54 -4.90
CA GLU A 28 10.13 -1.41 -5.59
C GLU A 28 10.41 -1.48 -7.09
N ILE A 29 9.43 -1.07 -7.89
CA ILE A 29 9.55 -0.88 -9.32
C ILE A 29 8.98 0.48 -9.71
N ALA A 30 9.68 1.22 -10.57
CA ALA A 30 9.20 2.47 -11.13
C ALA A 30 8.54 2.20 -12.50
N LEU A 31 7.26 2.54 -12.64
CA LEU A 31 6.50 2.44 -13.89
C LEU A 31 6.09 3.86 -14.31
N GLU A 32 7.00 4.51 -15.03
CA GLU A 32 6.87 5.92 -15.41
C GLU A 32 6.70 6.82 -14.16
N GLN A 33 5.52 7.42 -13.99
CA GLN A 33 5.21 8.39 -12.94
C GLN A 33 4.71 7.75 -11.65
N ILE A 34 4.41 6.44 -11.66
CA ILE A 34 3.94 5.70 -10.48
C ILE A 34 4.91 4.56 -10.19
N ALA A 35 5.38 4.46 -8.95
CA ALA A 35 6.13 3.33 -8.44
C ALA A 35 5.22 2.40 -7.65
N TRP A 36 5.50 1.10 -7.70
CA TRP A 36 4.86 0.09 -6.86
C TRP A 36 5.90 -0.47 -5.89
N SER A 37 5.55 -0.59 -4.61
CA SER A 37 6.45 -1.14 -3.59
C SER A 37 5.78 -2.19 -2.71
N ASN A 38 6.60 -3.06 -2.13
CA ASN A 38 6.19 -3.97 -1.08
C ASN A 38 5.84 -3.19 0.19
N GLU A 39 5.15 -3.86 1.10
CA GLU A 39 4.87 -3.39 2.45
C GLU A 39 5.27 -4.46 3.48
N LEU A 40 5.02 -4.20 4.76
CA LEU A 40 5.25 -5.15 5.86
C LEU A 40 4.67 -6.55 5.56
N VAL A 41 3.46 -6.58 4.98
CA VAL A 41 2.70 -7.80 4.72
C VAL A 41 2.60 -8.11 3.23
N LEU A 42 2.70 -9.39 2.90
CA LEU A 42 2.84 -9.94 1.54
C LEU A 42 1.56 -9.84 0.68
N HIS A 43 0.44 -9.43 1.27
CA HIS A 43 -0.83 -9.20 0.59
C HIS A 43 -1.16 -7.72 0.37
N VAL A 44 -0.23 -6.82 0.67
CA VAL A 44 -0.36 -5.38 0.40
C VAL A 44 0.66 -4.98 -0.66
N ILE A 45 0.23 -4.13 -1.59
CA ILE A 45 1.07 -3.45 -2.57
C ILE A 45 0.82 -1.95 -2.36
N GLU A 46 1.89 -1.17 -2.22
CA GLU A 46 1.82 0.29 -2.16
C GLU A 46 2.02 0.86 -3.57
N LEU A 47 1.27 1.91 -3.89
CA LEU A 47 1.51 2.74 -5.08
C LEU A 47 1.86 4.14 -4.60
N LYS A 48 2.84 4.77 -5.24
CA LYS A 48 3.24 6.15 -4.97
C LYS A 48 3.72 6.84 -6.23
N THR A 49 3.75 8.17 -6.24
CA THR A 49 4.43 8.89 -7.33
C THR A 49 5.92 8.58 -7.29
N THR A 50 6.53 8.35 -8.45
CA THR A 50 7.99 8.06 -8.53
C THR A 50 8.81 9.25 -8.03
N GLU A 51 8.31 10.46 -8.27
CA GLU A 51 8.90 11.72 -7.84
C GLU A 51 7.81 12.65 -7.27
N PRO A 52 8.17 13.69 -6.51
CA PRO A 52 7.24 14.74 -6.15
C PRO A 52 6.60 15.39 -7.38
N VAL A 53 5.31 15.69 -7.26
CA VAL A 53 4.47 16.25 -8.33
C VAL A 53 4.11 17.70 -8.02
N CYS A 54 4.17 18.57 -9.02
CA CYS A 54 3.85 19.99 -8.86
C CYS A 54 2.34 20.28 -8.74
N SER A 55 1.48 19.29 -9.03
CA SER A 55 0.02 19.43 -8.97
C SER A 55 -0.64 18.09 -8.70
N LEU A 56 -1.75 18.09 -7.95
CA LEU A 56 -2.58 16.90 -7.73
C LEU A 56 -3.52 16.59 -8.90
N HIS A 57 -3.63 17.50 -9.87
CA HIS A 57 -4.44 17.27 -11.07
C HIS A 57 -3.90 16.08 -11.87
N SER A 58 -4.80 15.27 -12.42
CA SER A 58 -4.48 14.08 -13.22
C SER A 58 -3.83 12.91 -12.47
N ILE A 59 -3.53 13.05 -11.18
CA ILE A 59 -2.89 11.99 -10.38
C ILE A 59 -3.84 10.81 -10.18
N ALA A 60 -5.11 11.07 -9.90
CA ALA A 60 -6.10 10.02 -9.70
C ALA A 60 -6.19 9.08 -10.92
N GLU A 61 -6.13 9.65 -12.13
CA GLU A 61 -6.13 8.92 -13.40
C GLU A 61 -4.86 8.09 -13.58
N LEU A 62 -3.70 8.58 -13.15
CA LEU A 62 -2.43 7.84 -13.15
C LEU A 62 -2.49 6.62 -12.21
N PHE A 63 -2.95 6.82 -10.97
CA PHE A 63 -3.14 5.72 -10.02
C PHE A 63 -4.18 4.73 -10.53
N HIS A 64 -5.30 5.19 -11.09
CA HIS A 64 -6.34 4.32 -11.62
C HIS A 64 -5.83 3.42 -12.75
N ARG A 65 -5.05 3.96 -13.69
CA ARG A 65 -4.41 3.15 -14.75
C ARG A 65 -3.49 2.07 -14.18
N ASN A 66 -2.73 2.38 -13.13
CA ASN A 66 -1.88 1.41 -12.46
C ASN A 66 -2.69 0.35 -11.70
N ILE A 67 -3.79 0.73 -11.05
CA ILE A 67 -4.73 -0.22 -10.43
C ILE A 67 -5.28 -1.20 -11.48
N LEU A 68 -5.69 -0.73 -12.65
CA LEU A 68 -6.17 -1.58 -13.75
C LEU A 68 -5.07 -2.52 -14.27
N HIS A 69 -3.83 -2.02 -14.38
CA HIS A 69 -2.68 -2.83 -14.77
C HIS A 69 -2.42 -3.94 -13.73
N ILE A 70 -2.40 -3.60 -12.44
CA ILE A 70 -2.27 -4.58 -11.35
C ILE A 70 -3.37 -5.63 -11.43
N GLN A 71 -4.63 -5.22 -11.61
CA GLN A 71 -5.74 -6.17 -11.73
C GLN A 71 -5.55 -7.15 -12.89
N SER A 72 -5.12 -6.67 -14.07
CA SER A 72 -4.82 -7.54 -15.21
C SER A 72 -3.71 -8.56 -14.91
N LEU A 73 -2.67 -8.16 -14.17
CA LEU A 73 -1.61 -9.08 -13.75
C LEU A 73 -2.13 -10.11 -12.73
N LEU A 74 -2.97 -9.68 -11.80
CA LEU A 74 -3.57 -10.51 -10.76
C LEU A 74 -4.55 -11.56 -11.32
N ASP A 75 -5.11 -11.36 -12.51
CA ASP A 75 -6.01 -12.33 -13.17
C ASP A 75 -5.39 -13.73 -13.23
N SER A 76 -4.09 -13.81 -13.51
CA SER A 76 -3.36 -15.08 -13.59
C SER A 76 -3.22 -15.84 -12.26
N PHE A 77 -3.48 -15.17 -11.14
CA PHE A 77 -3.45 -15.76 -9.80
C PHE A 77 -4.85 -15.97 -9.22
N ASN A 78 -5.91 -15.79 -10.01
CA ASN A 78 -7.28 -15.62 -9.52
C ASN A 78 -7.41 -14.50 -8.46
N GLY A 79 -6.52 -13.51 -8.50
CA GLY A 79 -6.44 -12.44 -7.51
C GLY A 79 -7.15 -11.16 -7.95
N ARG A 80 -7.52 -10.31 -6.99
CA ARG A 80 -8.00 -8.94 -7.23
C ARG A 80 -7.57 -8.01 -6.11
N LEU A 81 -7.65 -6.71 -6.35
CA LEU A 81 -7.55 -5.71 -5.29
C LEU A 81 -8.91 -5.57 -4.58
N LEU A 82 -8.91 -5.65 -3.26
CA LEU A 82 -10.09 -5.37 -2.44
C LEU A 82 -10.12 -3.90 -2.03
N PRO A 83 -11.16 -3.13 -2.41
CA PRO A 83 -11.30 -1.74 -1.99
C PRO A 83 -11.72 -1.65 -0.51
N GLY A 84 -11.42 -0.50 0.10
CA GLY A 84 -11.79 -0.17 1.48
C GLY A 84 -10.59 -0.14 2.44
N PRO A 85 -10.75 0.45 3.63
CA PRO A 85 -9.64 0.65 4.58
C PRO A 85 -9.22 -0.64 5.29
N MET A 86 -10.11 -1.62 5.39
CA MET A 86 -9.84 -2.90 6.06
C MET A 86 -10.64 -4.02 5.38
N HIS A 87 -10.08 -5.22 5.39
CA HIS A 87 -10.75 -6.44 4.99
C HIS A 87 -11.80 -6.85 6.04
N PRO A 88 -13.09 -6.99 5.69
CA PRO A 88 -14.17 -7.16 6.68
C PRO A 88 -14.09 -8.44 7.53
N PHE A 89 -13.50 -9.51 6.99
CA PHE A 89 -13.49 -10.82 7.64
C PHE A 89 -12.11 -11.51 7.63
N MET A 90 -11.04 -10.75 7.35
CA MET A 90 -9.69 -11.32 7.42
C MET A 90 -9.41 -11.76 8.85
N ASP A 91 -8.76 -12.90 9.02
CA ASP A 91 -8.17 -13.35 10.27
C ASP A 91 -6.64 -13.16 10.22
N PRO A 92 -6.10 -12.07 10.79
CA PRO A 92 -4.66 -11.81 10.81
C PRO A 92 -3.82 -12.90 11.47
N SER A 93 -4.40 -13.73 12.34
CA SER A 93 -3.65 -14.77 13.04
C SER A 93 -3.25 -15.91 12.12
N THR A 94 -4.05 -16.16 11.07
CA THR A 94 -3.90 -17.26 10.12
C THR A 94 -3.55 -16.80 8.71
N GLU A 95 -3.96 -15.59 8.32
CA GLU A 95 -3.81 -15.07 6.95
C GLU A 95 -2.67 -14.05 6.78
N MET A 96 -2.04 -13.58 7.88
CA MET A 96 -0.90 -12.66 7.77
C MET A 96 0.38 -13.38 7.35
N HIS A 97 0.95 -12.94 6.23
CA HIS A 97 2.28 -13.33 5.78
C HIS A 97 3.17 -12.10 5.71
N LEU A 98 4.34 -12.13 6.34
CA LEU A 98 5.34 -11.06 6.20
C LEU A 98 5.99 -11.12 4.82
N TRP A 99 6.43 -9.97 4.32
CA TRP A 99 7.31 -9.91 3.16
C TRP A 99 8.60 -10.71 3.42
N PRO A 100 8.89 -11.77 2.64
CA PRO A 100 9.98 -12.69 2.95
C PRO A 100 11.32 -12.32 2.31
N HIS A 101 11.37 -11.27 1.48
CA HIS A 101 12.53 -10.92 0.65
C HIS A 101 13.40 -9.83 1.31
N ASP A 102 14.03 -8.96 0.52
CA ASP A 102 14.84 -7.86 1.05
C ASP A 102 14.08 -7.04 2.11
N TYR A 103 14.79 -6.53 3.12
CA TYR A 103 14.25 -5.94 4.36
C TYR A 103 13.49 -6.89 5.31
N ASN A 104 13.33 -8.18 5.00
CA ASN A 104 12.74 -9.16 5.92
C ASN A 104 13.36 -9.15 7.34
N PRO A 105 14.69 -8.99 7.55
CA PRO A 105 15.23 -8.86 8.90
C PRO A 105 14.63 -7.70 9.72
N ILE A 106 14.29 -6.58 9.06
CA ILE A 106 13.63 -5.44 9.69
C ILE A 106 12.18 -5.82 10.01
N TYR A 107 11.43 -6.37 9.05
CA TYR A 107 10.04 -6.77 9.28
C TYR A 107 9.88 -7.85 10.35
N GLN A 108 10.81 -8.80 10.45
CA GLN A 108 10.87 -9.79 11.53
C GLN A 108 11.15 -9.13 12.87
N ALA A 109 12.06 -8.15 12.92
CA ALA A 109 12.33 -7.40 14.14
C ALA A 109 11.08 -6.62 14.60
N PHE A 110 10.39 -5.93 13.69
CA PHE A 110 9.11 -5.28 13.97
C PHE A 110 8.08 -6.27 14.49
N ASN A 111 7.87 -7.38 13.80
CA ASN A 111 6.89 -8.40 14.20
C ASN A 111 7.23 -9.03 15.56
N ARG A 112 8.51 -9.25 15.86
CA ARG A 112 8.97 -9.76 17.17
C ARG A 112 8.69 -8.77 18.29
N ILE A 113 8.91 -7.46 18.06
CA ILE A 113 8.76 -6.43 19.09
C ILE A 113 7.28 -6.07 19.31
N PHE A 114 6.52 -5.91 18.24
CA PHE A 114 5.16 -5.35 18.29
C PHE A 114 4.04 -6.37 18.08
N GLY A 115 4.36 -7.60 17.66
CA GLY A 115 3.34 -8.62 17.36
C GLY A 115 2.40 -8.15 16.25
N CYS A 116 2.91 -7.99 15.03
CA CYS A 116 2.20 -7.40 13.89
C CYS A 116 0.99 -8.22 13.37
N LYS A 117 0.57 -9.27 14.07
CA LYS A 117 -0.63 -10.06 13.78
C LYS A 117 -1.94 -9.36 14.19
N GLY A 118 -1.90 -8.11 14.63
CA GLY A 118 -3.11 -7.33 14.88
C GLY A 118 -3.73 -6.80 13.60
N HIS A 119 -5.05 -6.58 13.61
CA HIS A 119 -5.75 -5.92 12.50
C HIS A 119 -5.13 -4.56 12.14
N GLY A 120 -4.67 -3.80 13.15
CA GLY A 120 -3.99 -2.53 12.97
C GLY A 120 -2.58 -2.59 12.34
N TRP A 121 -2.14 -3.78 11.94
CA TRP A 121 -0.85 -3.99 11.24
C TRP A 121 -1.06 -4.76 9.94
N ALA A 122 -1.80 -5.87 10.02
CA ALA A 122 -1.95 -6.78 8.90
C ALA A 122 -3.19 -6.50 8.03
N ASN A 123 -4.17 -5.75 8.53
CA ASN A 123 -5.48 -5.58 7.90
C ASN A 123 -5.85 -4.10 7.68
N LEU A 124 -4.86 -3.26 7.39
CA LEU A 124 -5.07 -1.84 7.10
C LEU A 124 -4.69 -1.51 5.66
N GLN A 125 -5.42 -0.57 5.09
CA GLN A 125 -5.14 0.12 3.85
C GLN A 125 -5.36 1.60 4.10
N SER A 126 -4.48 2.44 3.56
CA SER A 126 -4.57 3.88 3.70
C SER A 126 -4.20 4.57 2.39
N MET A 127 -4.52 5.85 2.33
CA MET A 127 -4.01 6.78 1.33
C MET A 127 -3.26 7.87 2.07
N HIS A 128 -2.05 8.18 1.60
CA HIS A 128 -1.24 9.26 2.14
C HIS A 128 -1.07 10.36 1.09
N ILE A 129 -1.11 11.62 1.53
CA ILE A 129 -0.74 12.78 0.71
C ILE A 129 0.42 13.47 1.43
N ASN A 130 1.57 13.51 0.77
CA ASN A 130 2.76 14.18 1.28
C ASN A 130 2.82 15.60 0.70
N LEU A 131 2.70 16.61 1.57
CA LEU A 131 2.73 18.02 1.18
C LEU A 131 4.07 18.65 1.58
N PRO A 132 4.82 19.25 0.63
CA PRO A 132 6.09 19.89 0.93
C PRO A 132 5.90 21.22 1.65
N PHE A 133 6.97 21.71 2.28
CA PHE A 133 7.07 23.04 2.89
C PHE A 133 8.50 23.57 2.71
N ALA A 134 8.68 24.87 2.54
CA ALA A 134 9.96 25.50 2.26
C ALA A 134 10.75 25.89 3.53
N ASN A 135 10.07 26.09 4.66
CA ASN A 135 10.68 26.57 5.91
C ASN A 135 9.79 26.25 7.13
N ASP A 136 10.31 26.57 8.32
CA ASP A 136 9.66 26.32 9.61
C ASP A 136 8.30 27.04 9.75
N GLU A 137 8.17 28.24 9.20
CA GLU A 137 6.93 29.00 9.25
C GLU A 137 5.83 28.31 8.44
N GLU A 138 6.15 27.89 7.21
CA GLU A 138 5.22 27.14 6.36
C GLU A 138 4.86 25.78 6.97
N PHE A 139 5.85 25.06 7.51
CA PHE A 139 5.63 23.81 8.23
C PHE A 139 4.64 23.99 9.39
N CYS A 140 4.85 25.00 10.24
CA CYS A 140 3.98 25.26 11.39
C CYS A 140 2.54 25.53 10.95
N ARG A 141 2.36 26.35 9.91
CA ARG A 141 1.03 26.67 9.35
C ARG A 141 0.35 25.44 8.75
N LEU A 142 1.07 24.66 7.94
CA LEU A 142 0.56 23.45 7.30
C LEU A 142 0.17 22.40 8.34
N HIS A 143 1.05 22.12 9.30
CA HIS A 143 0.81 21.14 10.35
C HIS A 143 -0.37 21.53 11.25
N ALA A 144 -0.50 22.83 11.60
CA ALA A 144 -1.65 23.33 12.35
C ALA A 144 -2.97 23.10 11.58
N ALA A 145 -3.00 23.37 10.27
CA ALA A 145 -4.17 23.14 9.43
C ALA A 145 -4.52 21.63 9.32
N ILE A 146 -3.53 20.77 9.09
CA ILE A 146 -3.72 19.31 8.98
C ILE A 146 -4.33 18.76 10.28
N ARG A 147 -3.82 19.16 11.45
CA ARG A 147 -4.34 18.69 12.75
C ARG A 147 -5.83 18.99 12.96
N LEU A 148 -6.31 20.11 12.44
CA LEU A 148 -7.72 20.49 12.54
C LEU A 148 -8.60 19.67 11.58
N ILE A 149 -8.09 19.37 10.38
CA ILE A 149 -8.86 18.69 9.32
C ILE A 149 -8.82 17.17 9.46
N LEU A 150 -7.69 16.59 9.90
CA LEU A 150 -7.48 15.15 9.98
C LEU A 150 -8.62 14.36 10.68
N PRO A 151 -9.19 14.79 11.83
CA PRO A 151 -10.31 14.07 12.43
C PRO A 151 -11.62 14.15 11.64
N LEU A 152 -11.75 15.07 10.69
CA LEU A 152 -12.94 15.26 9.86
C LEU A 152 -12.90 14.40 8.57
N ILE A 153 -11.71 14.06 8.07
CA ILE A 153 -11.54 13.32 6.81
C ILE A 153 -12.30 11.98 6.80
N PRO A 154 -12.30 11.15 7.88
CA PRO A 154 -13.02 9.89 7.85
C PRO A 154 -14.55 10.01 7.73
N ALA A 155 -15.11 11.21 7.93
CA ALA A 155 -16.55 11.47 7.82
C ALA A 155 -16.98 11.95 6.42
N LEU A 156 -16.04 12.15 5.50
CA LEU A 156 -16.26 12.56 4.10
C LEU A 156 -16.36 11.33 3.19
#